data_AF-A0A246FNU8-F1
#
_entry.id   AF-A0A246FNU8-F1
#
_cell.length_a   1.000
_cell.length_b   1.000
_cell.length_c   1.000
_cell.angle_alpha   90.00
_cell.angle_beta   90.00
_cell.angle_gamma   90.00
#
_symmetry.space_group_name_H-M   'P 1'
#
loop_
_entity.id
_entity.type
_entity.pdbx_description
1 polymer ?
#
loop_
_entity_poly.entity_id
_entity_poly.type
_entity_poly.pdbx_seq_one_letter_code
_entity_poly.pdbx_strand_id
1 'polypeptide(L)'
;MLLRVPHGRGHIYLCSVPLAFSNYFVLQPRTSNFAFAALTYLPTGRTVWWDEYQKQGRRGEQSLLRVLFDHEALRYATYLALLGALLFVVVEARRRQRIIPVLRPLPNTTLQFTRTVAGLYRQGGSHGLIAEKKIGLFLEHLRARYHEPGLDLTDDATRERLAQKSGIPRPEIDALVRRLNFALTAPQVSDAELLALSKAINSFRQAAA
;
A
#
# COMPACT_ATOMS: atom_id res chain seq x y z
N MET A 1 -69.11 -9.65 -2.95
CA MET A 1 -70.21 -10.57 -2.60
C MET A 1 -69.94 -11.90 -3.26
N LEU A 2 -70.06 -13.03 -2.54
CA LEU A 2 -69.92 -14.37 -3.10
C LEU A 2 -71.33 -14.96 -3.30
N LEU A 3 -71.64 -15.37 -4.52
CA LEU A 3 -72.94 -15.94 -4.89
C LEU A 3 -72.77 -17.41 -5.25
N ARG A 4 -73.66 -18.25 -4.72
CA ARG A 4 -73.75 -19.69 -5.05
C ARG A 4 -74.97 -19.90 -5.93
N VAL A 5 -74.77 -20.42 -7.14
CA VAL A 5 -75.83 -20.74 -8.09
C VAL A 5 -75.86 -22.26 -8.30
N PRO A 6 -76.96 -22.97 -8.01
CA PRO A 6 -77.08 -24.39 -8.32
C PRO A 6 -77.16 -24.59 -9.83
N HIS A 7 -76.37 -25.52 -10.37
CA HIS A 7 -76.41 -25.87 -11.80
C HIS A 7 -76.08 -27.35 -11.99
N GLY A 8 -77.01 -28.11 -12.57
CA GLY A 8 -76.87 -29.57 -12.75
C GLY A 8 -76.63 -30.30 -11.43
N ARG A 9 -75.58 -31.14 -11.38
CA ARG A 9 -75.16 -31.91 -10.19
C ARG A 9 -74.18 -31.16 -9.27
N GLY A 10 -73.99 -29.85 -9.47
CA GLY A 10 -73.00 -29.05 -8.75
C GLY A 10 -73.42 -27.61 -8.50
N HIS A 11 -72.44 -26.79 -8.11
CA HIS A 11 -72.64 -25.38 -7.81
C HIS A 11 -71.60 -24.53 -8.53
N ILE A 12 -72.06 -23.37 -9.03
CA ILE A 12 -71.21 -22.32 -9.56
C ILE A 12 -71.06 -21.26 -8.47
N TYR A 13 -69.82 -20.90 -8.17
CA TYR A 13 -69.48 -19.82 -7.24
C TYR A 13 -68.99 -18.61 -8.02
N LEU A 14 -69.65 -17.47 -7.84
CA LEU A 14 -69.30 -16.20 -8.48
C LEU A 14 -68.91 -15.19 -7.42
N CYS A 15 -67.68 -14.66 -7.49
CA CYS A 15 -67.25 -13.57 -6.63
C CYS A 15 -67.22 -12.27 -7.41
N SER A 16 -67.97 -11.27 -6.96
CA SER A 16 -68.01 -9.94 -7.58
C SER A 16 -66.79 -9.07 -7.26
N VAL A 17 -65.91 -9.52 -6.36
CA VAL A 17 -64.72 -8.76 -5.92
C VAL A 17 -63.47 -9.65 -6.07
N PRO A 18 -62.96 -9.82 -7.31
CA PRO A 18 -61.78 -10.66 -7.56
C PRO A 18 -60.51 -10.11 -6.90
N LEU A 19 -60.42 -8.79 -6.68
CA LEU A 19 -59.31 -8.14 -5.98
C LEU A 19 -59.07 -8.70 -4.57
N ALA A 20 -60.11 -9.20 -3.91
CA ALA A 20 -60.00 -9.77 -2.57
C ALA A 20 -59.13 -11.06 -2.53
N PHE A 21 -58.89 -11.70 -3.69
CA PHE A 21 -58.00 -12.86 -3.82
C PHE A 21 -56.57 -12.48 -4.28
N SER A 22 -56.27 -11.20 -4.48
CA SER A 22 -54.91 -10.78 -4.83
C SER A 22 -53.97 -10.86 -3.62
N ASN A 23 -52.66 -10.96 -3.90
CA ASN A 23 -51.61 -11.06 -2.87
C ASN A 23 -51.73 -9.95 -1.81
N TYR A 24 -52.08 -8.74 -2.23
CA TYR A 24 -52.22 -7.60 -1.33
C TYR A 24 -53.27 -7.83 -0.22
N PHE A 25 -54.45 -8.36 -0.57
CA PHE A 25 -55.54 -8.55 0.39
C PHE A 25 -55.46 -9.88 1.15
N VAL A 26 -54.84 -10.90 0.57
CA VAL A 26 -54.63 -12.20 1.23
C VAL A 26 -53.54 -12.12 2.30
N LEU A 27 -52.48 -11.34 2.08
CA LEU A 27 -51.36 -11.20 3.02
C LEU A 27 -51.67 -10.28 4.21
N GLN A 28 -52.68 -9.41 4.10
CA GLN A 28 -53.04 -8.48 5.17
C GLN A 28 -53.90 -9.19 6.24
N PRO A 29 -53.51 -9.18 7.53
CA PRO A 29 -54.22 -9.92 8.59
C PRO A 29 -55.69 -9.52 8.79
N ARG A 30 -56.05 -8.29 8.44
CA ARG A 30 -57.43 -7.78 8.57
C ARG A 30 -58.37 -8.27 7.46
N THR A 31 -57.85 -8.68 6.30
CA THR A 31 -58.64 -9.04 5.11
C THR A 31 -58.44 -10.48 4.64
N SER A 32 -57.45 -11.19 5.17
CA SER A 32 -57.11 -12.58 4.83
C SER A 32 -58.28 -13.56 5.03
N ASN A 33 -59.12 -13.33 6.05
CA ASN A 33 -60.25 -14.20 6.40
C ASN A 33 -61.26 -14.38 5.26
N PHE A 34 -61.43 -13.37 4.38
CA PHE A 34 -62.41 -13.44 3.30
C PHE A 34 -62.04 -14.50 2.26
N ALA A 35 -60.77 -14.53 1.82
CA ALA A 35 -60.29 -15.48 0.83
C ALA A 35 -60.37 -16.92 1.37
N PHE A 36 -59.98 -17.12 2.63
CA PHE A 36 -60.06 -18.42 3.30
C PHE A 36 -61.51 -18.90 3.42
N ALA A 37 -62.40 -18.06 3.94
CA ALA A 37 -63.82 -18.40 4.10
C ALA A 37 -64.51 -18.71 2.77
N ALA A 38 -64.18 -17.98 1.70
CA ALA A 38 -64.73 -18.23 0.37
C ALA A 38 -64.30 -19.58 -0.21
N LEU A 39 -63.04 -19.97 0.01
CA LEU A 39 -62.49 -21.23 -0.51
C LEU A 39 -62.97 -22.48 0.25
N THR A 40 -63.35 -22.34 1.52
CA THR A 40 -63.92 -23.43 2.34
C THR A 40 -65.22 -24.00 1.75
N TYR A 41 -65.96 -23.24 0.95
CA TYR A 41 -67.19 -23.73 0.30
C TYR A 41 -66.94 -24.67 -0.89
N LEU A 42 -65.69 -24.81 -1.34
CA LEU A 42 -65.34 -25.76 -2.40
C LEU A 42 -65.16 -27.17 -1.82
N PRO A 43 -65.58 -28.22 -2.56
CA PRO A 43 -65.45 -29.60 -2.11
C PRO A 43 -63.97 -30.01 -2.01
N THR A 44 -63.55 -30.47 -0.84
CA THR A 44 -62.21 -31.03 -0.60
C THR A 44 -62.12 -32.49 -1.08
N GLY A 45 -60.98 -32.89 -1.66
CA GLY A 45 -60.71 -34.30 -2.03
C GLY A 45 -61.12 -34.71 -3.45
N ARG A 46 -61.44 -33.76 -4.33
CA ARG A 46 -61.67 -34.00 -5.77
C ARG A 46 -60.53 -33.38 -6.60
N THR A 47 -60.28 -33.93 -7.77
CA THR A 47 -59.30 -33.37 -8.72
C THR A 47 -59.71 -31.96 -9.12
N VAL A 48 -58.85 -31.00 -8.82
CA VAL A 48 -59.04 -29.59 -9.20
C VAL A 48 -58.45 -29.41 -10.60
N TRP A 49 -59.32 -29.08 -11.55
CA TRP A 49 -58.91 -28.67 -12.89
C TRP A 49 -58.75 -27.16 -12.89
N TRP A 50 -57.52 -26.70 -13.14
CA TRP A 50 -57.17 -25.28 -13.15
C TRP A 50 -56.83 -24.85 -14.57
N ASP A 51 -57.63 -23.94 -15.14
CA ASP A 51 -57.42 -23.40 -16.48
C ASP A 51 -57.06 -21.90 -16.41
N GLU A 52 -55.83 -21.61 -16.83
CA GLU A 52 -55.26 -20.26 -16.93
C GLU A 52 -54.96 -19.88 -18.40
N TYR A 53 -55.38 -20.69 -19.39
CA TYR A 53 -54.94 -20.58 -20.78
C TYR A 53 -55.22 -19.20 -21.40
N GLN A 54 -56.36 -18.59 -21.07
CA GLN A 54 -56.77 -17.26 -21.55
C GLN A 54 -56.33 -16.11 -20.62
N LYS A 55 -55.70 -16.40 -19.47
CA LYS A 55 -55.42 -15.42 -18.40
C LYS A 55 -53.94 -15.10 -18.20
N GLN A 56 -53.06 -15.57 -19.08
CA GLN A 56 -51.60 -15.36 -19.00
C GLN A 56 -51.12 -13.91 -19.21
N GLY A 57 -52.04 -12.93 -19.29
CA GLY A 57 -51.72 -11.52 -19.53
C GLY A 57 -51.18 -11.25 -20.95
N ARG A 58 -50.72 -10.02 -21.20
CA ARG A 58 -50.04 -9.69 -22.47
C ARG A 58 -48.77 -10.54 -22.60
N ARG A 59 -48.66 -11.32 -23.68
CA ARG A 59 -47.41 -12.02 -24.01
C ARG A 59 -46.27 -11.00 -24.16
N GLY A 60 -45.27 -11.14 -23.30
CA GLY A 60 -43.99 -10.47 -23.42
C GLY A 60 -43.39 -10.14 -22.06
N GLU A 61 -42.13 -10.51 -21.88
CA GLU A 61 -41.36 -10.24 -20.66
C GLU A 61 -41.44 -8.75 -20.29
N GLN A 62 -41.75 -8.46 -19.01
CA GLN A 62 -41.75 -7.12 -18.43
C GLN A 62 -40.30 -6.64 -18.16
N SER A 63 -39.39 -6.85 -19.11
CA SER A 63 -37.99 -6.43 -18.96
C SER A 63 -37.79 -5.07 -19.62
N LEU A 64 -37.17 -4.13 -18.89
CA LEU A 64 -36.78 -2.82 -19.40
C LEU A 64 -35.88 -2.91 -20.65
N LEU A 65 -35.09 -3.99 -20.75
CA LEU A 65 -34.23 -4.25 -21.91
C LEU A 65 -35.04 -4.47 -23.20
N ARG A 66 -36.28 -4.93 -23.10
CA ARG A 66 -37.15 -5.09 -24.26
C ARG A 66 -37.38 -3.75 -24.97
N VAL A 67 -37.67 -2.69 -24.20
CA VAL A 67 -37.91 -1.34 -24.76
C VAL A 67 -36.66 -0.81 -25.48
N LEU A 68 -35.47 -1.17 -24.99
CA LEU A 68 -34.20 -0.81 -25.61
C LEU A 68 -33.99 -1.48 -26.98
N PHE A 69 -34.49 -2.71 -27.15
CA PHE A 69 -34.33 -3.49 -28.38
C PHE A 69 -35.53 -3.39 -29.34
N ASP A 70 -36.69 -2.93 -28.88
CA ASP A 70 -37.91 -2.75 -29.68
C ASP A 70 -37.79 -1.56 -30.63
N HIS A 71 -37.03 -0.53 -30.23
CA HIS A 71 -36.76 0.64 -31.06
C HIS A 71 -35.40 0.51 -31.78
N GLU A 72 -35.43 0.55 -33.12
CA GLU A 72 -34.24 0.38 -33.96
C GLU A 72 -33.13 1.39 -33.63
N ALA A 73 -33.49 2.67 -33.40
CA ALA A 73 -32.55 3.71 -33.04
C ALA A 73 -31.84 3.44 -31.69
N LEU A 74 -32.58 3.02 -30.66
CA LEU A 74 -32.01 2.68 -29.35
C LEU A 74 -31.13 1.43 -29.41
N ARG A 75 -31.50 0.47 -30.25
CA ARG A 75 -30.70 -0.75 -30.47
C ARG A 75 -29.32 -0.41 -31.03
N TYR A 76 -29.25 0.41 -32.08
CA TYR A 76 -27.97 0.85 -32.64
C TYR A 76 -27.19 1.74 -31.67
N ALA A 77 -27.85 2.64 -30.93
CA ALA A 77 -27.19 3.44 -29.90
C ALA A 77 -26.53 2.56 -28.83
N THR A 78 -27.21 1.49 -28.40
CA THR A 78 -26.69 0.53 -27.41
C THR A 78 -25.48 -0.24 -27.96
N TYR A 79 -25.54 -0.71 -29.21
CA TYR A 79 -24.39 -1.38 -29.84
C TYR A 79 -23.19 -0.46 -30.04
N LEU A 80 -23.42 0.79 -30.46
CA LEU A 80 -22.35 1.79 -30.61
C LEU A 80 -21.71 2.15 -29.26
N ALA A 81 -22.52 2.29 -28.20
CA ALA A 81 -22.00 2.56 -26.86
C ALA A 81 -21.12 1.41 -26.35
N LEU A 82 -21.57 0.15 -26.54
CA LEU A 82 -20.79 -1.03 -26.17
C LEU A 82 -19.50 -1.14 -26.99
N LEU A 83 -19.56 -0.92 -28.30
CA LEU A 83 -18.39 -0.92 -29.16
C LEU A 83 -17.39 0.18 -28.77
N GLY A 84 -17.89 1.39 -28.48
CA GLY A 84 -17.08 2.51 -28.02
C GLY A 84 -16.41 2.24 -26.69
N ALA A 85 -17.12 1.66 -25.73
CA ALA A 85 -16.54 1.25 -24.45
C ALA A 85 -15.45 0.19 -24.63
N LEU A 86 -15.67 -0.81 -25.50
CA LEU A 86 -14.67 -1.83 -25.80
C LEU A 86 -13.42 -1.22 -26.45
N LEU A 87 -13.59 -0.34 -27.44
CA LEU A 87 -12.49 0.38 -28.08
C LEU A 87 -11.72 1.25 -27.09
N PHE A 88 -12.44 1.95 -26.20
CA PHE A 88 -11.84 2.75 -25.14
C PHE A 88 -10.95 1.90 -24.22
N VAL A 89 -11.45 0.74 -23.77
CA VAL A 89 -10.66 -0.19 -22.94
C VAL A 89 -9.42 -0.67 -23.68
N VAL A 90 -9.52 -1.05 -24.95
CA VAL A 90 -8.37 -1.52 -25.75
C VAL A 90 -7.31 -0.42 -25.92
N VAL A 91 -7.73 0.81 -26.19
CA VAL A 91 -6.80 1.96 -26.36
C VAL A 91 -6.14 2.32 -25.04
N GLU A 92 -6.90 2.40 -23.95
CA GLU A 92 -6.39 2.75 -22.63
C GLU A 92 -5.45 1.66 -22.08
N ALA A 93 -5.78 0.39 -22.29
CA ALA A 93 -4.92 -0.74 -21.93
C ALA A 93 -3.57 -0.68 -22.68
N ARG A 94 -3.56 -0.24 -23.94
CA ARG A 94 -2.33 -0.11 -24.74
C ARG A 94 -1.48 1.10 -24.33
N ARG A 95 -2.08 2.15 -23.76
CA ARG A 95 -1.39 3.39 -23.35
C ARG A 95 -0.72 3.31 -21.97
N ARG A 96 -0.97 2.26 -21.18
CA ARG A 96 -0.25 2.05 -19.90
C ARG A 96 1.00 1.20 -20.13
N GLN A 97 2.16 1.87 -20.22
CA GLN A 97 3.45 1.17 -20.18
C GLN A 97 3.58 0.35 -18.88
N ARG A 98 4.12 -0.87 -18.97
CA ARG A 98 4.34 -1.76 -17.82
C ARG A 98 5.28 -1.08 -16.82
N ILE A 99 4.95 -1.16 -15.53
CA ILE A 99 5.81 -0.64 -14.46
C ILE A 99 7.19 -1.29 -14.60
N ILE A 100 8.21 -0.47 -14.89
CA ILE A 100 9.61 -0.92 -14.95
C ILE A 100 10.05 -1.17 -13.50
N PRO A 101 10.45 -2.40 -13.12
CA PRO A 101 10.92 -2.67 -11.77
C PRO A 101 12.22 -1.88 -11.52
N VAL A 102 12.27 -1.15 -10.40
CA VAL A 102 13.48 -0.42 -9.99
C VAL A 102 14.53 -1.44 -9.55
N LEU A 103 15.50 -1.70 -10.42
CA LEU A 103 16.68 -2.51 -10.09
C LEU A 103 17.54 -1.72 -9.10
N ARG A 104 17.60 -2.18 -7.84
CA ARG A 104 18.49 -1.59 -6.84
C ARG A 104 19.95 -1.85 -7.26
N PRO A 105 20.83 -0.83 -7.26
CA PRO A 105 22.24 -1.06 -7.52
C PRO A 105 22.84 -2.01 -6.48
N LEU A 106 23.85 -2.77 -6.89
CA LEU A 106 24.51 -3.73 -6.01
C LEU A 106 25.16 -2.97 -4.84
N PRO A 107 24.87 -3.32 -3.58
CA PRO A 107 25.49 -2.64 -2.45
C PRO A 107 27.00 -2.91 -2.45
N ASN A 108 27.78 -1.91 -2.03
CA ASN A 108 29.24 -2.08 -1.86
C ASN A 108 29.50 -3.04 -0.68
N THR A 109 29.78 -4.29 -1.00
CA THR A 109 29.95 -5.38 -0.03
C THR A 109 31.18 -5.15 0.87
N THR A 110 32.24 -4.54 0.35
CA THR A 110 33.43 -4.15 1.13
C THR A 110 33.07 -3.13 2.20
N LEU A 111 32.25 -2.13 1.87
CA LEU A 111 31.79 -1.14 2.83
C LEU A 111 30.88 -1.77 3.91
N GLN A 112 30.03 -2.72 3.52
CA GLN A 112 29.20 -3.45 4.49
C GLN A 112 30.05 -4.30 5.44
N PHE A 113 31.01 -5.05 4.91
CA PHE A 113 31.92 -5.87 5.71
C PHE A 113 32.72 -5.03 6.71
N THR A 114 33.32 -3.93 6.26
CA THR A 114 34.09 -3.02 7.13
C THR A 114 33.22 -2.40 8.23
N ARG A 115 31.96 -2.03 7.93
CA ARG A 115 31.01 -1.56 8.94
C ARG A 115 30.68 -2.63 9.97
N THR A 116 30.48 -3.88 9.54
CA THR A 116 30.20 -5.00 10.44
C THR A 116 31.38 -5.26 11.38
N VAL A 117 32.60 -5.35 10.85
CA VAL A 117 33.82 -5.52 11.65
C VAL A 117 33.99 -4.36 12.64
N ALA A 118 33.86 -3.10 12.19
CA ALA A 118 33.93 -1.94 13.06
C ALA A 118 32.85 -1.96 14.18
N GLY A 119 31.66 -2.49 13.88
CA GLY A 119 30.58 -2.68 14.85
C GLY A 119 30.94 -3.69 15.94
N LEU A 120 31.58 -4.80 15.58
CA LEU A 120 32.05 -5.82 16.53
C LEU A 120 33.10 -5.24 17.50
N TYR A 121 34.08 -4.50 16.98
CA TYR A 121 35.10 -3.84 17.83
C TYR A 121 34.48 -2.81 18.79
N ARG A 122 33.44 -2.09 18.35
CA ARG A 122 32.73 -1.12 19.19
C ARG A 122 31.92 -1.82 20.29
N GLN A 123 31.23 -2.91 19.98
CA GLN A 123 30.45 -3.68 20.95
C GLN A 123 31.32 -4.41 21.98
N GLY A 124 32.51 -4.87 21.56
CA GLY A 124 33.47 -5.55 22.44
C GLY A 124 34.22 -4.65 23.42
N GLY A 125 33.88 -3.36 23.54
CA GLY A 125 34.54 -2.42 24.45
C GLY A 125 35.97 -2.02 24.07
N SER A 126 36.44 -2.44 22.89
CA SER A 126 37.82 -2.24 22.43
C SER A 126 38.05 -0.86 21.77
N HIS A 127 37.58 0.20 22.43
CA HIS A 127 37.61 1.57 21.89
C HIS A 127 39.05 2.09 21.66
N GLY A 128 40.02 1.65 22.47
CA GLY A 128 41.43 2.00 22.31
C GLY A 128 42.01 1.53 20.97
N LEU A 129 41.72 0.28 20.57
CA LEU A 129 42.16 -0.25 19.28
C LEU A 129 41.54 0.52 18.11
N ILE A 130 40.27 0.91 18.22
CA ILE A 130 39.60 1.74 17.20
C ILE A 130 40.25 3.12 17.12
N ALA A 131 40.57 3.73 18.26
CA ALA A 131 41.25 5.02 18.32
C ALA A 131 42.62 4.94 17.65
N GLU A 132 43.45 3.96 18.00
CA GLU A 132 44.78 3.75 17.42
C GLU A 132 44.72 3.61 15.89
N LYS A 133 43.82 2.77 15.37
CA LYS A 133 43.64 2.61 13.92
C LYS A 133 43.14 3.87 13.24
N LYS A 134 42.22 4.63 13.87
CA LYS A 134 41.76 5.93 13.36
C LYS A 134 42.90 6.95 13.30
N ILE A 135 43.75 7.00 14.32
CA ILE A 135 44.90 7.90 14.39
C ILE A 135 45.92 7.52 13.32
N GLY A 136 46.25 6.24 13.17
CA GLY A 136 47.15 5.76 12.12
C GLY A 136 46.67 6.14 10.72
N LEU A 137 45.39 5.90 10.41
CA LEU A 137 44.79 6.29 9.12
C LEU A 137 44.77 7.81 8.92
N PHE A 138 44.60 8.58 10.00
CA PHE A 138 44.67 10.04 9.92
C PHE A 138 46.09 10.53 9.61
N LEU A 139 47.10 10.00 10.31
CA LEU A 139 48.50 10.31 10.04
C LEU A 139 48.90 9.94 8.62
N GLU A 140 48.52 8.74 8.15
CA GLU A 140 48.78 8.32 6.77
C GLU A 140 48.12 9.26 5.75
N HIS A 141 46.88 9.68 6.01
CA HIS A 141 46.21 10.68 5.19
C HIS A 141 46.97 12.01 5.16
N LEU A 142 47.48 12.50 6.30
CA LEU A 142 48.31 13.70 6.34
C LEU A 142 49.61 13.53 5.54
N ARG A 143 50.29 12.38 5.69
CA ARG A 143 51.52 12.07 4.93
C ARG A 143 51.26 12.07 3.42
N ALA A 144 50.16 11.45 2.99
CA ALA A 144 49.79 11.37 1.57
C ALA A 144 49.34 12.72 1.00
N ARG A 145 48.56 13.50 1.77
CA ARG A 145 48.02 14.80 1.34
C ARG A 145 49.09 15.89 1.27
N TYR A 146 50.03 15.92 2.23
CA TYR A 146 51.03 16.98 2.36
C TYR A 146 52.45 16.56 1.92
N HIS A 147 52.58 15.32 1.42
CA HIS A 147 53.83 14.71 0.93
C HIS A 147 54.98 14.71 1.94
N GLU A 148 54.67 14.46 3.22
CA GLU A 148 55.64 14.43 4.34
C GLU A 148 55.77 12.99 4.89
N PRO A 149 56.69 12.15 4.39
CA PRO A 149 56.81 10.77 4.85
C PRO A 149 57.26 10.65 6.32
N GLY A 150 58.01 11.63 6.83
CA GLY A 150 58.48 11.74 8.22
C GLY A 150 57.59 12.59 9.13
N LEU A 151 56.28 12.62 8.92
CA LEU A 151 55.37 13.43 9.74
C LEU A 151 55.39 12.97 11.20
N ASP A 152 56.06 13.78 12.04
CA ASP A 152 56.08 13.67 13.49
C ASP A 152 55.35 14.86 14.11
N LEU A 153 54.17 14.61 14.69
CA LEU A 153 53.36 15.65 15.32
C LEU A 153 53.89 16.11 16.68
N THR A 154 54.88 15.42 17.23
CA THR A 154 55.55 15.82 18.48
C THR A 154 56.55 16.95 18.25
N ASP A 155 57.04 17.11 17.02
CA ASP A 155 57.96 18.19 16.64
C ASP A 155 57.21 19.51 16.35
N ASP A 156 57.72 20.59 16.93
CA ASP A 156 57.11 21.92 16.86
C ASP A 156 57.17 22.51 15.45
N ALA A 157 58.27 22.24 14.73
CA ALA A 157 58.47 22.70 13.35
C ALA A 157 57.52 21.97 12.37
N THR A 158 57.25 20.69 12.61
CA THR A 158 56.32 19.90 11.79
C THR A 158 54.88 20.39 11.92
N ARG A 159 54.43 20.71 13.13
CA ARG A 159 53.12 21.33 13.37
C ARG A 159 53.01 22.72 12.71
N GLU A 160 54.12 23.44 12.55
CA GLU A 160 54.11 24.79 11.95
C GLU A 160 53.96 24.71 10.44
N ARG A 161 54.72 23.80 9.83
CA ARG A 161 54.54 23.45 8.42
C ARG A 161 53.12 22.94 8.15
N LEU A 162 52.54 22.17 9.06
CA LEU A 162 51.17 21.68 8.94
C LEU A 162 50.15 22.83 9.02
N ALA A 163 50.32 23.80 9.92
CA ALA A 163 49.49 25.00 10.00
C ALA A 163 49.51 25.79 8.69
N GLN A 164 50.72 26.04 8.16
CA GLN A 164 50.91 26.76 6.91
C GLN A 164 50.31 26.02 5.71
N LYS A 165 50.48 24.69 5.62
CA LYS A 165 49.96 23.88 4.52
C LYS A 165 48.45 23.64 4.59
N SER A 166 47.88 23.55 5.80
CA SER A 166 46.44 23.27 6.00
C SER A 166 45.57 24.52 6.10
N GLY A 167 46.16 25.71 6.31
CA GLY A 167 45.43 26.95 6.54
C GLY A 167 44.74 27.05 7.91
N ILE A 168 44.98 26.07 8.80
CA ILE A 168 44.38 25.99 10.12
C ILE A 168 45.29 26.67 11.15
N PRO A 169 44.74 27.48 12.08
CA PRO A 169 45.53 28.16 13.09
C PRO A 169 46.23 27.16 14.02
N ARG A 170 47.50 27.45 14.33
CA ARG A 170 48.35 26.67 15.23
C ARG A 170 47.68 26.19 16.54
N PRO A 171 46.93 27.02 17.31
CA PRO A 171 46.29 26.57 18.54
C PRO A 171 45.31 25.40 18.35
N GLU A 172 44.64 25.32 17.19
CA GLU A 172 43.71 24.21 16.88
C GLU A 172 44.45 22.92 16.55
N ILE A 173 45.58 23.02 15.86
CA ILE A 173 46.46 21.87 15.56
C ILE A 173 47.06 21.32 16.86
N ASP A 174 47.54 22.19 17.75
CA ASP A 174 48.07 21.76 19.04
C ASP A 174 46.99 21.11 19.91
N ALA A 175 45.76 21.62 19.86
CA ALA A 175 44.63 20.99 20.54
C ALA A 175 44.29 19.61 19.97
N LEU A 176 44.35 19.43 18.64
CA LEU A 176 44.17 18.15 17.99
C LEU A 176 45.28 17.16 18.40
N VAL A 177 46.55 17.57 18.34
CA VAL A 177 47.70 16.74 18.71
C VAL A 177 47.62 16.29 20.17
N ARG A 178 47.24 17.20 21.09
CA ARG A 178 47.03 16.82 22.50
C ARG A 178 45.97 15.72 22.66
N ARG A 179 44.88 15.79 21.90
CA ARG A 179 43.83 14.75 21.93
C ARG A 179 44.28 13.43 21.31
N LEU A 180 45.07 13.49 20.24
CA LEU A 180 45.68 12.30 19.63
C LEU A 180 46.59 11.58 20.63
N ASN A 181 47.48 12.33 21.28
CA ASN A 181 48.41 11.77 22.28
C ASN A 181 47.64 11.22 23.49
N PHE A 182 46.64 11.94 24.00
CA PHE A 182 45.80 11.45 25.08
C PHE A 182 45.14 10.10 24.74
N ALA A 183 44.57 9.96 23.55
CA ALA A 183 43.93 8.71 23.12
C ALA A 183 44.91 7.55 22.89
N LEU A 184 46.20 7.83 22.63
CA LEU A 184 47.26 6.81 22.48
C LEU A 184 47.86 6.39 23.84
N THR A 185 47.91 7.28 24.82
CA THR A 185 48.51 7.01 26.14
C THR A 185 47.48 6.53 27.16
N ALA A 186 46.19 6.78 26.93
CA ALA A 186 45.13 6.38 27.86
C ALA A 186 45.03 4.83 27.96
N PRO A 187 45.02 4.26 29.19
CA PRO A 187 44.93 2.81 29.39
C PRO A 187 43.56 2.24 28.99
N GLN A 188 42.50 3.06 29.05
CA GLN A 188 41.17 2.76 28.57
C GLN A 188 40.61 4.03 27.92
N VAL A 189 39.98 3.88 26.76
CA VAL A 189 39.32 4.98 26.04
C VAL A 189 37.83 4.77 26.16
N SER A 190 37.10 5.76 26.65
CA SER A 190 35.64 5.73 26.70
C SER A 190 35.02 6.00 25.32
N ASP A 191 33.77 5.58 25.13
CA ASP A 191 33.02 5.88 23.91
C ASP A 191 32.90 7.39 23.63
N ALA A 192 32.75 8.19 24.69
CA ALA A 192 32.67 9.64 24.59
C ALA A 192 33.99 10.26 24.09
N GLU A 193 35.12 9.78 24.58
CA GLU A 193 36.46 10.20 24.14
C GLU A 193 36.75 9.77 22.70
N LEU A 194 36.38 8.55 22.33
CA LEU A 194 36.49 8.05 20.95
C LEU A 194 35.66 8.89 19.98
N LEU A 195 34.44 9.27 20.38
CA LEU A 195 33.56 10.12 19.59
C LEU A 195 34.11 11.55 19.48
N ALA A 196 34.64 12.11 20.56
CA ALA A 196 35.29 13.42 20.56
C ALA A 196 36.53 13.45 19.66
N LEU A 197 37.36 12.40 19.69
CA LEU A 197 38.50 12.20 18.80
C LEU A 197 38.05 12.15 17.33
N SER A 198 37.04 11.33 17.03
CA SER A 198 36.53 11.20 15.66
C SER A 198 35.93 12.52 15.14
N LYS A 199 35.27 13.30 15.99
CA LYS A 199 34.77 14.64 15.64
C LYS A 199 35.92 15.60 15.34
N ALA A 200 36.96 15.62 16.17
CA ALA A 200 38.12 16.49 15.98
C ALA A 200 38.89 16.18 14.68
N ILE A 201 39.07 14.89 14.35
CA ILE A 201 39.68 14.48 13.08
C ILE A 201 38.83 14.92 11.88
N ASN A 202 37.50 14.75 11.97
CA ASN A 202 36.60 15.14 10.88
C ASN A 202 36.53 16.65 10.69
N SER A 203 36.51 17.43 11.78
CA SER A 203 36.53 18.91 11.69
C SER A 203 37.82 19.41 11.06
N PHE A 204 38.98 18.82 11.42
CA PHE A 204 40.24 19.13 10.76
C PHE A 204 40.18 18.84 9.26
N ARG A 205 39.67 17.67 8.87
CA ARG A 205 39.53 17.30 7.45
C ARG A 205 38.59 18.21 6.67
N GLN A 206 37.52 18.71 7.30
CA GLN A 206 36.60 19.66 6.66
C GLN A 206 37.22 21.05 6.52
N ALA A 207 37.96 21.51 7.52
CA ALA A 207 38.65 22.80 7.47
C ALA A 207 39.83 22.81 6.49
N ALA A 208 40.48 21.66 6.29
CA ALA A 208 41.60 21.48 5.37
C ALA A 208 41.21 21.02 3.94
N ALA A 209 39.90 20.89 3.66
CA ALA A 209 39.37 20.51 2.34
C ALA A 209 39.31 21.71 1.40
#